data_AF-A0A839ACV1-F1
#
_entry.id   AF-A0A839ACV1-F1
#
_cell.length_a   1.000
_cell.length_b   1.000
_cell.length_c   1.000
_cell.angle_alpha   90.00
_cell.angle_beta   90.00
_cell.angle_gamma   90.00
#
_symmetry.space_group_name_H-M   'P 1'
#
loop_
_entity.id
_entity.type
_entity.pdbx_description
1 polymer ?
#
loop_
_entity_poly.entity_id
_entity_poly.type
_entity_poly.pdbx_seq_one_letter_code
_entity_poly.pdbx_strand_id
1 'polypeptide(L)'
;MLSEDIRTLRQFIDEHVSRDGSLFLSPALTELAKFALADMVRCARALETAQVSGPARITEADLASGRVARLPVVPRPRLATGPGNGSSA
;
A
#
# COMPACT_ATOMS: atom_id res chain seq x y z
N MET A 1 -13.16 -10.37 -2.62
CA MET A 1 -12.99 -11.61 -1.83
C MET A 1 -12.40 -11.28 -0.47
N LEU A 2 -11.19 -10.71 -0.37
CA LEU A 2 -10.58 -10.26 0.91
C LEU A 2 -11.49 -9.37 1.78
N SER A 3 -12.32 -8.53 1.16
CA SER A 3 -13.26 -7.63 1.84
C SER A 3 -14.38 -8.35 2.60
N GLU A 4 -14.87 -9.48 2.10
CA GLU A 4 -15.92 -10.26 2.76
C GLU A 4 -15.35 -11.08 3.92
N ASP A 5 -14.14 -11.62 3.75
CA ASP A 5 -13.45 -12.36 4.81
C ASP A 5 -13.15 -11.44 6.01
N ILE A 6 -12.70 -10.21 5.75
CA ILE A 6 -12.47 -9.20 6.79
C ILE A 6 -13.78 -8.80 7.48
N ARG A 7 -14.88 -8.66 6.73
CA ARG A 7 -16.19 -8.32 7.31
C ARG A 7 -16.71 -9.45 8.19
N THR A 8 -16.54 -10.70 7.76
CA THR A 8 -16.93 -11.90 8.50
C THR A 8 -16.11 -12.04 9.79
N LEU A 9 -14.80 -11.81 9.72
CA LEU A 9 -13.94 -11.81 10.90
C LEU A 9 -14.32 -10.73 11.90
N ARG A 10 -14.64 -9.52 11.42
CA ARG A 10 -15.11 -8.43 12.28
C ARG A 10 -16.41 -8.80 12.99
N GLN A 11 -17.39 -9.32 12.26
CA GLN A 11 -18.66 -9.73 12.84
C GLN A 11 -18.46 -10.83 13.90
N PHE A 12 -17.59 -11.81 13.62
CA PHE A 12 -17.24 -12.84 14.59
C PHE A 12 -16.63 -12.27 15.87
N ILE A 13 -15.73 -11.29 15.76
CA ILE A 13 -15.14 -10.60 16.92
C ILE A 13 -16.23 -9.85 17.69
N ASP A 14 -17.07 -9.07 17.00
CA ASP A 14 -18.15 -8.29 17.63
C ASP A 14 -19.13 -9.18 18.42
N GLU A 15 -19.37 -10.41 17.97
CA GLU A 15 -20.22 -11.40 18.67
C GLU A 15 -19.59 -11.98 19.94
N HIS A 16 -18.26 -11.94 20.07
CA HIS A 16 -17.51 -12.53 21.20
C HIS A 16 -16.93 -11.47 22.15
N VAL A 17 -17.14 -10.19 21.87
CA VAL A 17 -16.78 -9.07 22.74
C VAL A 17 -17.88 -8.85 23.77
N SER A 18 -17.49 -8.87 25.05
CA SER A 18 -18.35 -8.54 26.18
C SER A 18 -18.64 -7.03 26.24
N ARG A 19 -19.63 -6.63 27.03
CA ARG A 19 -20.07 -5.22 27.16
C ARG A 19 -19.00 -4.28 27.71
N ASP A 20 -18.03 -4.80 28.44
CA ASP A 20 -16.85 -4.11 28.96
C ASP A 20 -15.69 -4.05 27.95
N GLY A 21 -15.86 -4.60 26.75
CA GLY A 21 -14.85 -4.59 25.68
C GLY A 21 -13.85 -5.74 25.76
N SER A 22 -14.00 -6.67 26.70
CA SER A 22 -13.15 -7.85 26.80
C SER A 22 -13.59 -8.92 25.78
N LEU A 23 -12.63 -9.50 25.05
CA LEU A 23 -12.87 -10.55 24.06
C LEU A 23 -12.65 -11.92 24.71
N PHE A 24 -13.68 -12.75 24.75
CA PHE A 24 -13.58 -14.11 25.27
C PHE A 24 -13.54 -15.11 24.11
N LEU A 25 -12.39 -15.76 23.94
CA LEU A 25 -12.19 -16.80 22.93
C LEU A 25 -12.14 -18.17 23.59
N SER A 26 -12.61 -19.19 22.86
CA SER A 26 -12.36 -20.57 23.28
C SER A 26 -10.84 -20.88 23.26
N PRO A 27 -10.37 -21.90 24.00
CA PRO A 27 -8.94 -22.22 24.03
C PRO A 27 -8.34 -22.48 22.64
N ALA A 28 -9.06 -23.20 21.77
CA ALA A 28 -8.61 -23.49 20.40
C ALA A 28 -8.49 -22.22 19.54
N LEU A 29 -9.46 -21.31 19.66
CA LEU A 29 -9.42 -20.03 18.96
C LEU A 29 -8.33 -19.10 19.50
N THR A 30 -8.05 -19.19 20.79
CA THR A 30 -6.98 -18.43 21.44
C THR A 30 -5.61 -18.83 20.86
N GLU A 31 -5.34 -20.13 20.70
CA GLU A 31 -4.09 -20.59 20.10
C GLU A 31 -3.96 -20.19 18.63
N LEU A 32 -5.06 -20.26 17.86
CA LEU A 32 -5.07 -19.80 16.48
C LEU A 32 -4.83 -18.29 16.37
N ALA A 33 -5.47 -17.49 17.24
CA ALA A 33 -5.26 -16.05 17.31
C ALA A 33 -3.81 -15.69 17.68
N LYS A 34 -3.21 -16.39 18.66
CA LYS A 34 -1.80 -16.22 19.02
C LYS A 34 -0.88 -16.50 17.84
N PHE A 35 -1.12 -17.58 17.11
CA PHE A 35 -0.33 -17.93 15.92
C PHE A 35 -0.44 -16.84 14.84
N ALA A 36 -1.66 -16.41 14.52
CA ALA A 36 -1.89 -15.36 13.52
C ALA A 36 -1.27 -14.02 13.93
N LEU A 37 -1.38 -13.63 15.19
CA LEU A 37 -0.75 -12.42 15.73
C LEU A 37 0.77 -12.50 15.67
N ALA A 38 1.36 -13.65 16.00
CA ALA A 38 2.81 -13.85 15.89
C ALA A 38 3.29 -13.67 14.44
N ASP A 39 2.55 -14.21 13.48
CA ASP A 39 2.89 -14.07 12.06
C ASP A 39 2.71 -12.62 11.55
N MET A 40 1.64 -11.94 11.96
CA MET A 40 1.43 -10.52 11.64
C MET A 40 2.54 -9.64 12.21
N VAL A 41 2.98 -9.88 13.46
CA VAL A 41 4.11 -9.15 14.07
C VAL A 41 5.41 -9.42 13.31
N ARG A 42 5.66 -10.66 12.89
CA ARG A 42 6.82 -11.01 12.07
C ARG A 42 6.80 -10.27 10.73
N CYS A 43 5.65 -10.24 10.05
CA CYS A 43 5.47 -9.51 8.79
C CYS A 43 5.62 -7.99 8.98
N ALA A 44 5.04 -7.42 10.04
CA ALA A 44 5.17 -6.00 10.35
C ALA A 44 6.64 -5.61 10.56
N ARG A 45 7.40 -6.40 11.35
CA ARG A 45 8.84 -6.19 11.51
C ARG A 45 9.60 -6.28 10.19
N ALA A 46 9.27 -7.27 9.35
CA ALA A 46 9.87 -7.38 8.04
C ALA A 46 9.59 -6.14 7.18
N LEU A 47 8.36 -5.60 7.21
CA LEU A 47 7.99 -4.38 6.50
C LEU A 47 8.67 -3.12 7.06
N GLU A 48 8.81 -3.02 8.39
CA GLU A 48 9.58 -1.95 9.05
C GLU A 48 11.05 -2.00 8.65
N THR A 49 11.65 -3.19 8.58
CA THR A 49 13.04 -3.35 8.11
C THR A 49 13.19 -3.14 6.60
N ALA A 50 12.13 -3.45 5.83
CA ALA A 50 12.07 -3.26 4.38
C ALA A 50 11.62 -1.85 3.99
N GLN A 51 11.31 -0.98 4.95
CA GLN A 51 11.23 0.46 4.71
C GLN A 51 12.63 0.94 4.34
N VAL A 52 12.93 0.82 3.05
CA VAL A 52 14.09 1.38 2.41
C VAL A 52 14.14 2.86 2.81
N SER A 53 15.25 3.24 3.43
CA SER A 53 15.49 4.57 3.91
C SER A 53 15.31 5.58 2.77
N GLY A 54 14.19 6.31 2.81
CA GLY A 54 13.91 7.43 1.91
C GLY A 54 13.37 7.06 0.52
N PRO A 55 13.01 8.08 -0.28
CA PRO A 55 12.55 7.89 -1.65
C PRO A 55 13.60 7.14 -2.45
N ALA A 56 13.19 6.25 -3.35
CA ALA A 56 14.09 5.57 -4.27
C ALA A 56 14.94 6.61 -5.03
N ARG A 57 16.21 6.76 -4.64
CA ARG A 57 17.18 7.62 -5.30
C ARG A 57 17.97 6.77 -6.26
N ILE A 58 17.96 7.13 -7.53
CA ILE A 58 18.88 6.57 -8.52
C ILE A 58 20.27 7.02 -8.09
N THR A 59 21.13 6.07 -7.70
CA THR A 59 22.51 6.36 -7.31
C THR A 59 23.41 6.45 -8.54
N GLU A 60 24.61 7.03 -8.40
CA GLU A 60 25.59 7.04 -9.49
C GLU A 60 26.03 5.63 -9.89
N ALA A 61 26.01 4.68 -8.95
CA ALA A 61 26.28 3.27 -9.24
C ALA A 61 25.21 2.64 -10.15
N ASP A 62 23.95 3.02 -9.98
CA ASP A 62 22.85 2.55 -10.85
C ASP A 62 23.01 3.07 -12.28
N LEU A 63 23.44 4.33 -12.44
CA LEU A 63 23.76 4.93 -13.74
C LEU A 63 24.98 4.27 -14.39
N ALA A 64 26.03 3.99 -13.62
CA ALA A 64 27.23 3.31 -14.10
C ALA A 64 26.96 1.85 -14.51
N SER A 65 26.02 1.18 -13.85
CA SER A 65 25.65 -0.21 -14.15
C SER A 65 24.87 -0.40 -15.46
N GLY A 66 24.38 0.70 -16.07
CA GLY A 66 23.56 0.65 -17.27
C GLY A 66 22.13 0.14 -17.07
N ARG A 67 21.73 -0.20 -15.83
CA ARG A 67 20.35 -0.64 -15.51
C ARG A 67 19.32 0.48 -15.63
N VAL A 68 19.76 1.74 -15.57
CA VAL A 68 18.91 2.92 -15.65
C VAL A 68 19.46 3.87 -16.70
N ALA A 69 18.68 4.13 -17.74
CA ALA A 69 19.01 5.12 -18.78
C ALA A 69 18.14 6.36 -18.60
N ARG A 70 18.75 7.56 -18.63
CA ARG A 70 17.99 8.82 -18.64
C ARG A 70 17.29 8.94 -19.99
N LEU A 71 15.97 8.94 -19.97
CA LEU A 71 15.19 9.23 -21.17
C LEU A 71 15.42 10.69 -21.60
N PRO A 72 15.53 10.96 -22.90
CA PRO A 72 15.61 12.33 -23.39
C PRO A 72 14.35 13.10 -22.99
N VAL A 73 14.52 14.33 -22.52
CA VAL A 73 13.40 15.21 -22.16
C VAL A 73 12.64 15.54 -23.44
N VAL A 74 11.48 14.93 -23.62
CA VAL A 74 10.59 15.25 -24.74
C VAL A 74 9.82 16.53 -24.40
N PRO A 75 9.83 17.56 -25.27
CA PRO A 75 9.01 18.75 -25.08
C PRO A 75 7.54 18.33 -24.96
N ARG A 76 6.84 18.82 -23.93
CA ARG A 76 5.40 18.56 -23.81
C ARG A 76 4.67 19.16 -25.02
N PRO A 77 3.75 18.43 -25.67
CA PRO A 77 2.89 19.00 -26.70
C PRO A 77 2.15 20.21 -26.13
N ARG A 78 2.36 21.39 -26.72
CA ARG A 78 1.54 22.57 -26.41
C ARG A 78 0.19 22.36 -27.07
N LEU A 79 -0.90 22.46 -26.30
CA LEU A 79 -2.23 22.58 -26.87
C LEU A 79 -2.23 23.80 -27.79
N ALA A 80 -2.61 23.61 -29.05
CA ALA A 80 -2.92 24.72 -29.92
C ALA A 80 -4.10 25.46 -29.29
N THR A 81 -3.87 26.65 -28.73
CA THR A 81 -4.93 27.60 -28.48
C THR A 81 -5.55 27.91 -29.83
N GLY A 82 -6.66 27.25 -30.14
CA GLY A 82 -7.48 27.61 -31.29
C GLY A 82 -8.03 29.02 -31.07
N PRO A 83 -7.85 29.96 -32.00
CA PRO A 83 -8.68 31.14 -32.03
C PRO A 83 -9.92 30.80 -32.85
N GLY A 84 -11.08 30.94 -32.22
CA GLY A 84 -12.36 30.95 -32.90
C GLY A 84 -12.39 32.00 -34.02
N ASN A 85 -13.33 31.78 -34.93
CA ASN A 85 -13.79 32.70 -35.97
C ASN A 85 -13.59 34.18 -35.63
N GLY A 86 -12.88 34.88 -36.52
CA GLY A 86 -12.94 36.33 -36.64
C GLY A 86 -12.74 36.72 -38.11
N SER A 87 -13.84 36.86 -38.85
CA SER A 87 -13.88 37.64 -40.09
C SER A 87 -13.42 39.07 -39.82
N SER A 88 -12.61 39.65 -40.71
CA SER A 88 -12.85 40.91 -41.42
C SER A 88 -11.56 41.51 -42.00
N ALA A 89 -11.70 42.05 -43.22
CA ALA A 89 -10.86 43.04 -43.92
C ALA A 89 -9.52 42.59 -44.53
#